data_AF-A0A433PVI5-F1
#
_entry.id   AF-A0A433PVI5-F1
#
_cell.length_a   1.000
_cell.length_b   1.000
_cell.length_c   1.000
_cell.angle_alpha   90.00
_cell.angle_beta   90.00
_cell.angle_gamma   90.00
#
_symmetry.space_group_name_H-M   'P 1'
#
loop_
_entity.id
_entity.type
_entity.pdbx_description
1 polymer ?
#
loop_
_entity_poly.entity_id
_entity_poly.type
_entity_poly.pdbx_seq_one_letter_code
_entity_poly.pdbx_strand_id
1 'polypeptide(L)'
;MGTKFDNGITRWKRCSGQVAVCDFPSIRDAAAAVSAAVVRAGAQVCAVELLDDVMMKAINLVNPQLGYVDKPTLFFNSAETRRRLRVILRRSLEL
;
A
#
# COMPACT_ATOMS: atom_id res chain seq x y z
N MET A 1 -6.63 29.04 13.07
CA MET A 1 -7.72 28.71 14.01
C MET A 1 -7.72 27.20 14.19
N GLY A 2 -6.93 26.70 15.15
CA GLY A 2 -6.82 25.25 15.42
C GLY A 2 -7.76 24.87 16.54
N THR A 3 -8.59 23.85 16.31
CA THR A 3 -9.35 23.20 17.38
C THR A 3 -8.72 21.84 17.65
N LYS A 4 -8.01 21.75 18.78
CA LYS A 4 -7.69 20.49 19.44
C LYS A 4 -9.01 19.87 19.88
N PHE A 5 -9.16 18.56 19.69
CA PHE A 5 -10.24 17.78 20.29
C PHE A 5 -9.64 16.57 20.99
N ASP A 6 -10.16 16.34 22.18
CA ASP A 6 -9.66 15.44 23.20
C ASP A 6 -9.75 13.96 22.77
N ASN A 7 -8.84 13.14 23.32
CA ASN A 7 -8.75 11.67 23.23
C ASN A 7 -7.69 11.05 22.30
N GLY A 8 -6.65 11.78 21.90
CA GLY A 8 -5.36 11.16 21.48
C GLY A 8 -5.39 10.30 20.20
N ILE A 9 -6.53 10.15 19.53
CA ILE A 9 -6.63 9.48 18.24
C ILE A 9 -6.64 10.56 17.16
N THR A 10 -5.49 10.76 16.53
CA THR A 10 -5.38 11.61 15.34
C THR A 10 -6.36 11.11 14.29
N ARG A 11 -7.33 11.96 13.93
CA ARG A 11 -8.24 11.72 12.81
C ARG A 11 -7.44 11.29 11.60
N TRP A 12 -7.55 10.01 11.19
CA TRP A 12 -7.01 9.54 9.93
C TRP A 12 -7.61 10.42 8.83
N LYS A 13 -6.77 11.25 8.23
CA LYS A 13 -7.19 12.15 7.15
C LYS A 13 -7.77 11.22 6.08
N ARG A 14 -9.05 11.39 5.70
CA ARG A 14 -9.62 10.63 4.59
C ARG A 14 -8.82 11.00 3.35
N CYS A 15 -7.89 10.14 2.97
CA CYS A 15 -7.29 10.22 1.65
C CYS A 15 -8.31 9.68 0.67
N SER A 16 -8.76 10.55 -0.23
CA SER A 16 -9.53 10.20 -1.42
C SER A 16 -8.63 9.41 -2.38
N GLY A 17 -8.21 8.24 -1.93
CA GLY A 17 -7.00 7.59 -2.40
C GLY A 17 -7.29 6.35 -3.23
N GLN A 18 -6.57 6.27 -4.33
CA GLN A 18 -6.64 5.14 -5.23
C GLN A 18 -5.77 4.02 -4.65
N VAL A 19 -6.32 2.81 -4.62
CA VAL A 19 -5.59 1.63 -4.15
C VAL A 19 -4.90 0.98 -5.34
N ALA A 20 -3.58 0.83 -5.24
CA ALA A 20 -2.81 -0.02 -6.13
C ALA A 20 -2.45 -1.32 -5.39
N VAL A 21 -2.59 -2.45 -6.09
CA VAL A 21 -2.28 -3.79 -5.57
C VAL A 21 -1.13 -4.34 -6.40
N CYS A 22 -0.10 -4.85 -5.75
CA CYS A 22 1.08 -5.41 -6.41
C CYS A 22 1.51 -6.70 -5.71
N ASP A 23 1.68 -7.77 -6.48
CA ASP A 23 2.14 -9.06 -5.97
C ASP A 23 3.65 -9.20 -6.13
N PHE A 24 4.30 -9.82 -5.15
CA PHE A 24 5.74 -10.03 -5.11
C PHE A 24 6.08 -11.51 -4.90
N PRO A 25 7.25 -11.97 -5.38
CA PRO A 25 7.69 -13.35 -5.16
C PRO A 25 8.11 -13.61 -3.71
N SER A 26 8.57 -12.59 -2.97
CA SER A 26 8.89 -12.69 -1.54
C SER A 26 8.52 -11.43 -0.76
N ILE A 27 8.33 -11.58 0.56
CA ILE A 27 8.11 -10.45 1.49
C ILE A 27 9.30 -9.48 1.46
N ARG A 28 10.52 -10.00 1.26
CA ARG A 28 11.74 -9.18 1.20
C ARG A 28 11.72 -8.26 -0.02
N ASP A 29 11.27 -8.77 -1.17
CA ASP A 29 11.17 -7.98 -2.40
C ASP A 29 10.08 -6.92 -2.28
N ALA A 30 8.96 -7.25 -1.64
CA ALA A 30 7.90 -6.30 -1.34
C ALA A 30 8.39 -5.18 -0.40
N ALA A 31 9.12 -5.52 0.66
CA ALA A 31 9.73 -4.55 1.58
C ALA A 31 10.79 -3.68 0.87
N ALA A 32 11.59 -4.26 -0.02
CA ALA A 32 12.54 -3.53 -0.85
C ALA A 32 11.81 -2.53 -1.76
N ALA A 33 10.70 -2.91 -2.38
CA ALA A 33 9.87 -2.03 -3.20
C ALA A 33 9.25 -0.88 -2.39
N VAL A 34 8.74 -1.14 -1.18
CA VAL A 34 8.27 -0.07 -0.26
C VAL A 34 9.41 0.89 0.07
N SER A 35 10.59 0.36 0.40
CA SER A 35 11.75 1.18 0.73
C SER A 35 12.20 2.04 -0.47
N ALA A 36 12.12 1.50 -1.69
CA ALA A 36 12.44 2.23 -2.92
C ALA A 36 11.44 3.35 -3.18
N ALA A 37 10.15 3.02 -3.18
CA ALA A 37 9.09 3.92 -3.57
C ALA A 37 8.81 5.00 -2.52
N VAL A 38 8.70 4.63 -1.24
CA VAL A 38 8.28 5.54 -0.17
C VAL A 38 9.49 6.23 0.47
N VAL A 39 10.49 5.45 0.89
CA VAL A 39 11.61 5.98 1.68
C VAL A 39 12.63 6.69 0.79
N ARG A 40 13.07 6.06 -0.31
CA ARG A 40 14.10 6.64 -1.18
C ARG A 40 13.56 7.64 -2.20
N ALA A 41 12.44 7.31 -2.86
CA ALA A 41 11.84 8.19 -3.87
C ALA A 41 10.90 9.26 -3.29
N GLY A 42 10.62 9.22 -1.98
CA GLY A 42 9.80 10.22 -1.29
C GLY A 42 8.34 10.24 -1.72
N ALA A 43 7.79 9.09 -2.13
CA ALA A 43 6.38 9.03 -2.52
C ALA A 43 5.47 9.28 -1.32
N GLN A 44 4.60 10.29 -1.43
CA GLN A 44 3.59 10.55 -0.43
C GLN A 44 2.43 9.56 -0.59
N VAL A 45 2.41 8.58 0.32
CA VAL A 45 1.36 7.58 0.45
C VAL A 45 0.58 7.83 1.73
N CYS A 46 -0.71 7.53 1.71
CA CYS A 46 -1.57 7.66 2.87
C CYS A 46 -1.55 6.42 3.75
N ALA A 47 -1.49 5.25 3.12
CA ALA A 47 -1.26 4.00 3.80
C ALA A 47 -0.53 3.02 2.87
N VAL A 48 0.28 2.17 3.49
CA VAL A 48 0.93 1.04 2.85
C VAL A 48 0.64 -0.17 3.72
N GLU A 49 0.07 -1.22 3.13
CA GLU A 49 -0.20 -2.47 3.82
C GLU A 49 0.52 -3.60 3.09
N LEU A 50 1.42 -4.27 3.79
CA LEU A 50 2.15 -5.43 3.29
C LEU A 50 1.52 -6.69 3.88
N LEU A 51 0.98 -7.55 3.02
CA LEU A 51 0.40 -8.82 3.40
C LEU A 51 1.28 -9.95 2.89
N ASP A 52 1.45 -10.99 3.72
CA ASP A 52 2.12 -12.23 3.36
C ASP A 52 1.14 -13.21 2.72
N ASP A 53 1.65 -14.34 2.24
CA ASP A 53 0.82 -15.35 1.59
C ASP A 53 -0.23 -15.96 2.54
N VAL A 54 0.06 -16.05 3.84
CA VAL A 54 -0.88 -16.57 4.85
C VAL A 54 -2.05 -15.62 5.05
N MET A 55 -1.80 -14.32 5.14
CA MET A 55 -2.85 -13.30 5.21
C MET A 55 -3.66 -13.23 3.92
N MET A 56 -3.02 -13.37 2.75
CA MET A 56 -3.73 -13.41 1.47
C MET A 56 -4.64 -14.64 1.35
N LYS A 57 -4.19 -15.82 1.82
CA LYS A 57 -5.04 -17.01 1.95
C LYS A 57 -6.23 -16.75 2.86
N ALA A 58 -6.02 -16.10 4.01
CA ALA A 58 -7.12 -15.76 4.92
C ALA A 58 -8.15 -14.81 4.27
N ILE A 59 -7.70 -13.84 3.48
CA ILE A 59 -8.59 -12.96 2.70
C ILE A 59 -9.40 -13.77 1.69
N ASN A 60 -8.75 -14.66 0.96
CA ASN A 60 -9.41 -15.51 -0.04
C ASN A 60 -10.42 -16.48 0.60
N LEU A 61 -10.17 -16.94 1.84
CA LEU A 61 -11.12 -17.76 2.60
C LEU A 61 -12.38 -16.99 3.01
N VAL A 62 -12.22 -15.73 3.43
CA VAL A 62 -13.35 -14.90 3.86
C VAL A 62 -14.11 -14.32 2.67
N ASN A 63 -13.40 -13.97 1.59
CA ASN A 63 -13.99 -13.39 0.40
C ASN A 63 -13.37 -13.98 -0.89
N PRO A 64 -13.84 -15.16 -1.33
CA PRO A 64 -13.29 -15.85 -2.50
C PRO A 64 -13.55 -15.11 -3.82
N GLN A 65 -14.45 -14.12 -3.84
CA GLN A 65 -14.79 -13.36 -5.05
C GLN A 65 -13.71 -12.34 -5.45
N LEU A 66 -12.78 -12.02 -4.55
CA LEU A 66 -11.70 -11.07 -4.83
C LEU A 66 -10.63 -11.66 -5.76
N GLY A 67 -10.48 -12.98 -5.78
CA GLY A 67 -9.61 -13.69 -6.73
C GLY A 67 -8.13 -13.31 -6.62
N TYR A 68 -7.65 -12.94 -5.43
CA TYR A 68 -6.24 -12.61 -5.25
C TYR A 68 -5.36 -13.87 -5.31
N VAL A 69 -4.11 -13.69 -5.73
CA VAL A 69 -3.12 -14.77 -5.71
C VAL A 69 -2.56 -14.90 -4.30
N ASP A 70 -2.36 -16.13 -3.82
CA ASP A 70 -1.76 -16.44 -2.51
C ASP A 70 -0.24 -16.17 -2.51
N LYS A 71 0.15 -14.92 -2.74
CA LYS A 71 1.52 -14.43 -2.74
C LYS A 71 1.63 -13.22 -1.82
N PRO A 72 2.84 -12.86 -1.36
CA PRO A 72 3.05 -11.59 -0.69
C PRO A 72 2.53 -10.42 -1.56
N THR A 73 1.58 -9.67 -1.04
CA THR A 73 0.89 -8.61 -1.77
C THR A 73 0.98 -7.30 -1.01
N LEU A 74 1.21 -6.23 -1.75
CA LEU A 74 1.38 -4.89 -1.23
C LEU A 74 0.24 -3.99 -1.72
N PHE A 75 -0.47 -3.39 -0.78
CA PHE A 75 -1.54 -2.44 -1.03
C PHE A 75 -1.03 -1.02 -0.76
N PHE A 76 -1.12 -0.17 -1.78
CA PHE A 76 -0.76 1.24 -1.70
C PHE A 76 -2.00 2.10 -1.78
N ASN A 77 -2.32 2.80 -0.69
CA ASN A 77 -3.33 3.86 -0.67
C ASN A 77 -2.62 5.20 -0.77
N SER A 78 -2.73 5.89 -1.91
CA SER A 78 -2.10 7.22 -2.09
C SER A 78 -3.11 8.34 -2.12
N ALA A 79 -2.77 9.52 -1.57
CA ALA A 79 -3.52 10.75 -1.78
C ALA A 79 -3.34 11.34 -3.19
N GLU A 80 -2.33 10.89 -3.92
CA GLU A 80 -1.86 11.50 -5.16
C GLU A 80 -2.57 10.93 -6.40
N THR A 81 -2.44 11.62 -7.55
CA THR A 81 -3.04 11.19 -8.83
C THR A 81 -2.42 9.87 -9.34
N ARG A 82 -3.26 8.95 -9.84
CA ARG A 82 -2.95 7.63 -10.45
C ARG A 82 -1.71 7.60 -11.38
N ARG A 83 -1.47 8.67 -12.16
CA ARG A 83 -0.32 8.77 -13.06
C ARG A 83 1.01 8.77 -12.32
N ARG A 84 1.09 9.47 -11.19
CA ARG A 84 2.33 9.63 -10.42
C ARG A 84 2.69 8.33 -9.68
N LEU A 85 1.68 7.65 -9.13
CA LEU A 85 1.82 6.29 -8.59
C LEU A 85 2.38 5.31 -9.62
N ARG A 86 1.82 5.26 -10.84
CA ARG A 86 2.32 4.34 -11.88
C ARG A 86 3.78 4.62 -12.25
N VAL A 87 4.19 5.87 -12.32
CA VAL A 87 5.59 6.23 -12.64
C VAL A 87 6.53 5.81 -11.52
N ILE A 88 6.14 6.02 -10.25
CA ILE A 88 6.96 5.65 -9.09
C ILE A 88 7.05 4.14 -8.94
N LEU A 89 5.92 3.42 -9.03
CA LEU A 89 5.90 1.97 -8.94
C LEU A 89 6.66 1.33 -10.09
N ARG A 90 6.49 1.83 -11.33
CA ARG A 90 7.22 1.33 -12.49
C ARG A 90 8.74 1.52 -12.34
N ARG A 91 9.19 2.70 -11.94
CA ARG A 91 10.62 2.94 -11.66
C ARG A 91 11.16 2.09 -10.50
N SER A 92 10.32 1.75 -9.52
CA SER A 92 10.74 0.96 -8.35
C SER A 92 10.72 -0.54 -8.62
N LEU A 93 9.98 -1.00 -9.64
CA LEU A 93 9.95 -2.39 -10.11
C LEU A 93 10.96 -2.67 -11.24
N GLU A 94 11.51 -1.62 -11.87
CA GLU A 94 12.57 -1.70 -12.90
C GLU A 94 14.00 -1.64 -12.31
N LEU A 95 14.14 -1.66 -10.96
CA LEU A 95 15.42 -1.69 -10.21
C LEU A 95 15.54 -3.00 -9.42
#